data_AF-A0A969ETY9-F1
#
_entry.id   AF-A0A969ETY9-F1
#
_cell.length_a   1.000
_cell.length_b   1.000
_cell.length_c   1.000
_cell.angle_alpha   90.00
_cell.angle_beta   90.00
_cell.angle_gamma   90.00
#
_symmetry.space_group_name_H-M   'P 1'
#
loop_
_entity.id
_entity.type
_entity.pdbx_description
1 polymer ?
#
loop_
_entity_poly.entity_id
_entity_poly.type
_entity_poly.pdbx_seq_one_letter_code
_entity_poly.pdbx_strand_id
1 'polypeptide(L)'
;MRADTLLQGNPVYSHFAFESYRYCITEGLRVLGVDNLFLQIHDPSFPSFEDEETGRGSPYTRGAAGFLKRVRNVGFNGLQLGPQGITSVDNPSPYDGTFFSRNPLSVALASLRRDGLLSAGDLDELLADRPNGRERVQYRFAFEATQAALNAAYENFRRQRERKEPQARWLTKRLADFRVANADWLGRDALYAALAEQRRGQSWQNWLDDAGRPHGDQRLWDRRRVKSGPCRVGGTN
;
A
#
# COMPACT_ATOMS: atom_id res chain seq x y z
N MET A 1 -36.41 46.28 -29.73
CA MET A 1 -37.49 45.40 -30.25
C MET A 1 -36.82 44.49 -31.26
N ARG A 2 -36.48 43.26 -30.86
CA ARG A 2 -37.20 42.00 -31.17
C ARG A 2 -37.32 41.75 -32.69
N ALA A 3 -37.10 40.57 -33.23
CA ALA A 3 -36.58 39.28 -32.74
C ALA A 3 -36.53 38.37 -33.97
N ASP A 4 -35.84 37.25 -33.81
CA ASP A 4 -36.00 36.01 -34.56
C ASP A 4 -35.36 35.92 -35.95
N THR A 5 -34.78 34.82 -36.39
CA THR A 5 -34.30 33.54 -35.82
C THR A 5 -33.68 32.87 -37.06
N LEU A 6 -32.55 32.18 -36.94
CA LEU A 6 -32.34 30.85 -37.55
C LEU A 6 -30.97 30.30 -37.15
N LEU A 7 -31.08 29.35 -36.23
CA LEU A 7 -30.07 28.41 -35.78
C LEU A 7 -29.62 27.51 -36.94
N GLN A 8 -28.38 27.69 -37.42
CA GLN A 8 -27.65 26.63 -38.13
C GLN A 8 -26.17 26.71 -37.78
N GLY A 9 -25.69 25.71 -37.05
CA GLY A 9 -24.27 25.54 -36.74
C GLY A 9 -24.07 24.85 -35.40
N ASN A 10 -24.27 23.54 -35.36
CA ASN A 10 -23.84 22.74 -34.22
C ASN A 10 -22.66 21.85 -34.65
N PRO A 11 -21.40 22.23 -34.31
CA PRO A 11 -20.37 21.27 -34.03
C PRO A 11 -20.33 21.06 -32.51
N VAL A 12 -20.86 19.91 -32.09
CA VAL A 12 -20.64 19.38 -30.74
C VAL A 12 -19.12 19.15 -30.56
N TYR A 13 -18.63 19.48 -29.35
CA TYR A 13 -17.30 19.22 -28.75
C TYR A 13 -16.28 20.39 -28.71
N SER A 14 -16.33 21.13 -27.59
CA SER A 14 -15.22 21.60 -26.74
C SER A 14 -13.93 22.12 -27.42
N HIS A 15 -13.86 23.44 -27.62
CA HIS A 15 -12.68 24.19 -28.09
C HIS A 15 -11.81 24.78 -26.95
N PHE A 16 -11.65 24.10 -25.81
CA PHE A 16 -10.60 24.48 -24.87
C PHE A 16 -9.36 23.63 -25.15
N ALA A 17 -8.34 24.23 -25.76
CA ALA A 17 -7.00 23.64 -25.83
C ALA A 17 -6.61 23.11 -24.45
N PHE A 18 -5.98 21.93 -24.36
CA PHE A 18 -5.74 21.26 -23.07
C PHE A 18 -5.00 22.11 -22.03
N GLU A 19 -4.10 22.99 -22.48
CA GLU A 19 -3.43 23.96 -21.59
C GLU A 19 -4.40 25.04 -21.09
N SER A 20 -5.39 25.41 -21.88
CA SER A 20 -6.41 26.39 -21.49
C SER A 20 -7.38 25.84 -20.44
N TYR A 21 -7.70 24.54 -20.42
CA TYR A 21 -8.58 23.96 -19.39
C TYR A 21 -7.96 24.02 -17.99
N ARG A 22 -6.72 23.50 -17.85
CA ARG A 22 -5.99 23.55 -16.58
C ARG A 22 -5.79 24.99 -16.11
N TYR A 23 -5.42 25.88 -17.05
CA TYR A 23 -5.24 27.30 -16.76
C TYR A 23 -6.53 27.93 -16.23
N CYS A 24 -7.68 27.69 -16.87
CA CYS A 24 -8.97 28.20 -16.41
C CYS A 24 -9.33 27.74 -14.99
N ILE A 25 -9.13 26.44 -14.68
CA ILE A 25 -9.38 25.93 -13.33
C ILE A 25 -8.42 26.58 -12.32
N THR A 26 -7.13 26.66 -12.64
CA THR A 26 -6.11 27.22 -11.74
C THR A 26 -6.36 28.70 -11.46
N GLU A 27 -6.64 29.50 -12.49
CA GLU A 27 -6.98 30.91 -12.32
C GLU A 27 -8.31 31.12 -11.59
N GLY A 28 -9.31 30.28 -11.86
CA GLY A 28 -10.58 30.31 -11.14
C GLY A 28 -10.39 30.07 -9.64
N LEU A 29 -9.64 29.03 -9.27
CA LEU A 29 -9.30 28.73 -7.87
C LEU A 29 -8.53 29.89 -7.23
N ARG A 30 -7.58 30.49 -7.95
CA ARG A 30 -6.81 31.66 -7.49
C ARG A 30 -7.71 32.86 -7.18
N VAL A 31 -8.66 33.18 -8.07
CA VAL A 31 -9.63 34.27 -7.86
C VAL A 31 -10.53 34.00 -6.65
N LEU A 32 -10.87 32.73 -6.39
CA LEU A 32 -11.66 32.30 -5.23
C LEU A 32 -10.84 32.21 -3.93
N GLY A 33 -9.53 32.47 -3.97
CA GLY A 33 -8.66 32.31 -2.79
C GLY A 33 -8.48 30.86 -2.35
N VAL A 34 -8.62 29.90 -3.26
CA VAL A 34 -8.44 28.47 -3.00
C VAL A 34 -7.04 28.06 -3.46
N ASP A 35 -6.15 27.81 -2.51
CA ASP A 35 -4.77 27.42 -2.80
C ASP A 35 -4.66 25.96 -3.27
N ASN A 36 -5.51 25.08 -2.73
CA ASN A 36 -5.41 23.65 -2.97
C ASN A 36 -6.75 23.01 -3.33
N LEU A 37 -6.73 22.25 -4.42
CA LEU A 37 -7.80 21.36 -4.83
C LEU A 37 -7.30 19.91 -4.68
N PHE A 38 -7.81 19.24 -3.66
CA PHE A 38 -7.41 17.87 -3.30
C PHE A 38 -8.33 16.82 -3.92
N LEU A 39 -7.74 15.76 -4.46
CA LEU A 39 -8.46 14.51 -4.77
C LEU A 39 -8.33 13.57 -3.58
N GLN A 40 -9.46 13.16 -2.99
CA GLN A 40 -9.47 12.06 -2.03
C GLN A 40 -9.68 10.73 -2.74
N ILE A 41 -8.77 9.78 -2.53
CA ILE A 41 -8.83 8.45 -3.13
C ILE A 41 -8.12 7.43 -2.24
N HIS A 42 -8.70 6.24 -2.08
CA HIS A 42 -8.08 5.14 -1.35
C HIS A 42 -7.21 4.28 -2.31
N ASP A 43 -6.09 3.74 -1.83
CA ASP A 43 -5.20 2.83 -2.57
C ASP A 43 -5.93 1.81 -3.51
N PRO A 44 -6.93 1.04 -3.04
CA PRO A 44 -7.59 0.04 -3.88
C PRO A 44 -8.39 0.61 -5.05
N SER A 45 -8.68 1.90 -5.06
CA SER A 45 -9.45 2.57 -6.10
C SER A 45 -8.59 3.10 -7.25
N PHE A 46 -7.26 3.01 -7.14
CA PHE A 46 -6.40 3.40 -8.24
C PHE A 46 -6.54 2.46 -9.43
N PRO A 47 -6.61 2.99 -10.66
CA PRO A 47 -6.68 2.15 -11.84
C PRO A 47 -5.32 1.47 -12.12
N SER A 48 -5.39 0.31 -12.77
CA SER A 48 -4.25 -0.47 -13.23
C SER A 48 -4.39 -0.76 -14.73
N PHE A 49 -3.27 -0.93 -15.43
CA PHE A 49 -3.32 -1.57 -16.75
C PHE A 49 -3.65 -3.07 -16.60
N GLU A 50 -4.02 -3.72 -17.69
CA GLU A 50 -4.37 -5.15 -17.69
C GLU A 50 -3.22 -6.03 -17.17
N ASP A 51 -1.98 -5.70 -17.54
CA ASP A 51 -0.76 -6.37 -17.08
C ASP A 51 -0.31 -5.97 -15.66
N GLU A 52 -1.09 -5.13 -14.97
CA GLU A 52 -0.86 -4.71 -13.58
C GLU A 52 -2.04 -5.10 -12.67
N GLU A 53 -3.00 -5.88 -13.18
CA GLU A 53 -4.22 -6.23 -12.45
C GLU A 53 -3.99 -7.36 -11.45
N THR A 54 -4.22 -7.06 -10.17
CA THR A 54 -4.07 -8.01 -9.05
C THR A 54 -5.39 -8.26 -8.32
N GLY A 55 -6.50 -7.74 -8.83
CA GLY A 55 -7.80 -7.73 -8.16
C GLY A 55 -7.96 -6.54 -7.19
N ARG A 56 -6.97 -5.66 -7.12
CA ARG A 56 -6.96 -4.47 -6.26
C ARG A 56 -6.09 -3.36 -6.89
N GLY A 57 -6.57 -2.12 -6.84
CA GLY A 57 -5.77 -0.96 -7.22
C GLY A 57 -4.56 -0.71 -6.32
N SER A 58 -3.58 0.00 -6.87
CA SER A 58 -2.41 0.48 -6.12
C SER A 58 -1.94 1.83 -6.66
N PRO A 59 -1.53 2.78 -5.80
CA PRO A 59 -0.99 4.07 -6.23
C PRO A 59 0.39 3.96 -6.89
N TYR A 60 1.03 2.78 -6.84
CA TYR A 60 2.41 2.58 -7.28
C TYR A 60 2.51 1.92 -8.67
N THR A 61 1.38 1.71 -9.37
CA THR A 61 1.32 1.15 -10.72
C THR A 61 1.51 2.22 -11.81
N ARG A 62 1.79 1.80 -13.05
CA ARG A 62 1.80 2.73 -14.19
C ARG A 62 0.40 3.27 -14.48
N GLY A 63 -0.64 2.46 -14.31
CA GLY A 63 -2.04 2.91 -14.41
C GLY A 63 -2.33 4.07 -13.46
N ALA A 64 -1.92 3.96 -12.20
CA ALA A 64 -2.05 5.02 -11.21
C ALA A 64 -1.26 6.28 -11.59
N ALA A 65 -0.03 6.12 -12.06
CA ALA A 65 0.78 7.26 -12.52
C ALA A 65 0.11 7.98 -13.72
N GLY A 66 -0.48 7.25 -14.66
CA GLY A 66 -1.25 7.81 -15.77
C GLY A 66 -2.50 8.56 -15.30
N PHE A 67 -3.23 7.98 -14.35
CA PHE A 67 -4.39 8.60 -13.72
C PHE A 67 -4.02 9.91 -13.00
N LEU A 68 -2.96 9.91 -12.18
CA LEU A 68 -2.52 11.10 -11.46
C LEU A 68 -2.05 12.22 -12.40
N LYS A 69 -1.42 11.89 -13.54
CA LYS A 69 -1.12 12.87 -14.59
C LYS A 69 -2.39 13.52 -15.14
N ARG A 70 -3.45 12.73 -15.37
CA ARG A 70 -4.74 13.25 -15.84
C ARG A 70 -5.44 14.10 -14.79
N VAL A 71 -5.45 13.67 -13.54
CA VAL A 71 -5.99 14.41 -12.38
C VAL A 71 -5.29 15.76 -12.23
N ARG A 72 -3.96 15.79 -12.35
CA ARG A 72 -3.18 17.04 -12.34
C ARG A 72 -3.55 17.97 -13.50
N ASN A 73 -3.88 17.42 -14.66
CA ASN A 73 -4.31 18.21 -15.82
C ASN A 73 -5.72 18.78 -15.68
N VAL A 74 -6.57 18.18 -14.84
CA VAL A 74 -7.89 18.74 -14.49
C VAL A 74 -7.75 19.96 -13.56
N GLY A 75 -6.65 20.07 -12.80
CA GLY A 75 -6.38 21.20 -11.91
C GLY A 75 -6.18 20.81 -10.45
N PHE A 76 -6.34 19.53 -10.10
CA PHE A 76 -5.97 19.03 -8.78
C PHE A 76 -4.47 19.21 -8.54
N ASN A 77 -4.11 19.73 -7.37
CA ASN A 77 -2.73 19.95 -6.94
C ASN A 77 -2.40 19.25 -5.61
N GLY A 78 -3.39 18.58 -5.02
CA GLY A 78 -3.21 17.76 -3.82
C GLY A 78 -3.85 16.38 -3.96
N LEU A 79 -3.33 15.43 -3.19
CA LEU A 79 -3.85 14.08 -3.07
C LEU A 79 -4.03 13.74 -1.59
N GLN A 80 -5.20 13.24 -1.23
CA GLN A 80 -5.50 12.73 0.10
C GLN A 80 -5.74 11.22 0.01
N LEU A 81 -4.80 10.44 0.53
CA LEU A 81 -4.92 8.99 0.63
C LEU A 81 -5.65 8.59 1.91
N GLY A 82 -6.30 7.43 1.88
CA GLY A 82 -6.79 6.78 3.09
C GLY A 82 -5.65 6.22 3.95
N PRO A 83 -5.95 5.68 5.15
CA PRO A 83 -4.98 4.94 5.93
C PRO A 83 -4.34 3.82 5.12
N GLN A 84 -3.02 3.66 5.23
CA GLN A 84 -2.25 2.70 4.44
C GLN A 84 -1.72 1.53 5.29
N GLY A 85 -2.29 1.31 6.47
CA GLY A 85 -1.90 0.24 7.39
C GLY A 85 -2.11 -1.16 6.80
N ILE A 86 -1.34 -2.13 7.30
CA ILE A 86 -1.58 -3.55 7.00
C ILE A 86 -2.92 -3.96 7.60
N THR A 87 -3.80 -4.48 6.75
CA THR A 87 -5.11 -5.04 7.11
C THR A 87 -5.05 -6.57 7.12
N SER A 88 -6.05 -7.23 7.70
CA SER A 88 -6.13 -8.71 7.73
C SER A 88 -6.93 -9.24 6.54
N VAL A 89 -6.84 -10.54 6.26
CA VAL A 89 -7.66 -11.18 5.21
C VAL A 89 -9.17 -11.10 5.54
N ASP A 90 -9.52 -11.07 6.82
CA ASP A 90 -10.91 -11.08 7.30
C ASP A 90 -11.50 -9.68 7.46
N ASN A 91 -10.66 -8.67 7.71
CA ASN A 91 -11.08 -7.27 7.80
C ASN A 91 -10.27 -6.37 6.86
N PRO A 92 -10.82 -5.99 5.69
CA PRO A 92 -10.16 -5.10 4.74
C PRO A 92 -10.23 -3.62 5.13
N SER A 93 -10.85 -3.26 6.26
CA SER A 93 -11.04 -1.87 6.65
C SER A 93 -9.70 -1.17 6.86
N PRO A 94 -9.40 -0.06 6.14
CA PRO A 94 -8.16 0.70 6.33
C PRO A 94 -7.98 1.22 7.76
N TYR A 95 -9.08 1.37 8.51
CA TYR A 95 -9.07 1.85 9.89
C TYR A 95 -8.80 0.74 10.93
N ASP A 96 -8.77 -0.53 10.49
CA ASP A 96 -8.29 -1.68 11.28
C ASP A 96 -6.90 -2.11 10.79
N GLY A 97 -6.06 -1.11 10.48
CA GLY A 97 -4.72 -1.30 9.94
C GLY A 97 -3.62 -1.03 10.96
N THR A 98 -2.43 -1.55 10.70
CA THR A 98 -1.22 -1.15 11.46
C THR A 98 -0.91 0.34 11.28
N PHE A 99 -0.28 0.95 12.29
CA PHE A 99 0.02 2.39 12.26
C PHE A 99 1.29 2.73 11.46
N PHE A 100 2.35 1.94 11.61
CA PHE A 100 3.66 2.19 10.97
C PHE A 100 3.86 1.39 9.70
N SER A 101 3.56 0.09 9.75
CA SER A 101 3.72 -0.80 8.60
C SER A 101 2.71 -0.49 7.51
N ARG A 102 3.18 -0.41 6.27
CA ARG A 102 2.32 -0.15 5.13
C ARG A 102 1.79 -1.46 4.55
N ASN A 103 0.58 -1.40 4.01
CA ASN A 103 -0.12 -2.53 3.44
C ASN A 103 0.64 -3.13 2.23
N PRO A 104 1.08 -4.41 2.31
CA PRO A 104 1.78 -5.05 1.20
C PRO A 104 0.92 -5.18 -0.06
N LEU A 105 -0.42 -5.14 0.08
CA LEU A 105 -1.35 -5.17 -1.06
C LEU A 105 -1.20 -3.95 -1.99
N SER A 106 -0.54 -2.88 -1.55
CA SER A 106 -0.22 -1.77 -2.44
C SER A 106 1.04 -2.04 -3.27
N VAL A 107 1.86 -3.06 -3.01
CA VAL A 107 3.03 -3.35 -3.84
C VAL A 107 2.61 -3.62 -5.29
N ALA A 108 3.20 -2.89 -6.24
CA ALA A 108 2.99 -3.14 -7.66
C ALA A 108 3.76 -4.41 -8.07
N LEU A 109 3.10 -5.57 -8.12
CA LEU A 109 3.77 -6.87 -8.35
C LEU A 109 4.57 -6.91 -9.67
N ALA A 110 4.11 -6.19 -10.71
CA ALA A 110 4.85 -6.05 -11.95
C ALA A 110 6.26 -5.45 -11.77
N SER A 111 6.50 -4.64 -10.74
CA SER A 111 7.85 -4.12 -10.46
C SER A 111 8.79 -5.20 -9.93
N LEU A 112 8.28 -6.22 -9.23
CA LEU A 112 9.09 -7.35 -8.76
C LEU A 112 9.61 -8.18 -9.93
N ARG A 113 8.80 -8.33 -10.99
CA ARG A 113 9.22 -8.94 -12.26
C ARG A 113 10.31 -8.11 -12.95
N ARG A 114 10.08 -6.80 -13.09
CA ARG A 114 11.06 -5.89 -13.70
C ARG A 114 12.39 -5.91 -12.96
N ASP A 115 12.32 -6.02 -11.65
CA ASP A 115 13.47 -6.08 -10.77
C ASP A 115 13.96 -7.54 -10.60
N GLY A 116 13.58 -8.49 -11.46
CA GLY A 116 14.12 -9.86 -11.47
C GLY A 116 13.89 -10.67 -10.20
N LEU A 117 13.03 -10.21 -9.28
CA LEU A 117 12.68 -10.90 -8.04
C LEU A 117 11.57 -11.93 -8.27
N LEU A 118 10.77 -11.77 -9.32
CA LEU A 118 9.80 -12.76 -9.78
C LEU A 118 10.02 -13.06 -11.25
N SER A 119 9.87 -14.34 -11.64
CA SER A 119 9.82 -14.68 -13.05
C SER A 119 8.48 -14.23 -13.66
N ALA A 120 8.42 -14.09 -14.99
CA ALA A 120 7.15 -13.81 -15.66
C ALA A 120 6.12 -14.93 -15.41
N GLY A 121 6.56 -16.19 -15.50
CA GLY A 121 5.71 -17.35 -15.25
C GLY A 121 5.20 -17.41 -13.82
N ASP A 122 6.04 -17.08 -12.83
CA ASP A 122 5.64 -17.11 -11.41
C ASP A 122 4.49 -16.12 -11.17
N LEU A 123 4.58 -14.91 -11.72
CA LEU A 123 3.55 -13.90 -11.51
C LEU A 123 2.26 -14.24 -12.28
N ASP A 124 2.38 -14.74 -13.51
CA ASP A 124 1.22 -15.13 -14.32
C ASP A 124 0.47 -16.30 -13.67
N GLU A 125 1.19 -17.30 -13.12
CA GLU A 125 0.60 -18.43 -12.40
C GLU A 125 -0.15 -17.97 -11.14
N LEU A 126 0.44 -17.06 -10.36
CA LEU A 126 -0.20 -16.50 -9.15
C LEU A 126 -1.47 -15.69 -9.46
N LEU A 127 -1.59 -15.17 -10.69
CA LEU A 127 -2.72 -14.36 -11.13
C LEU A 127 -3.72 -15.12 -12.01
N ALA A 128 -3.46 -16.39 -12.33
CA ALA A 128 -4.26 -17.18 -13.27
C ALA A 128 -5.71 -17.36 -12.82
N ASP A 129 -5.93 -17.58 -11.52
CA ASP A 129 -7.26 -17.80 -10.93
C ASP A 129 -7.93 -16.51 -10.45
N ARG A 130 -7.46 -15.35 -10.91
CA ARG A 130 -8.08 -14.07 -10.56
C ARG A 130 -9.55 -14.06 -10.98
N PRO A 131 -10.48 -13.71 -10.08
CA PRO A 131 -11.88 -13.59 -10.45
C PRO A 131 -12.10 -12.60 -11.61
N ASN A 132 -13.14 -12.84 -12.40
CA ASN A 132 -13.54 -11.91 -13.46
C ASN A 132 -14.10 -10.60 -12.87
N GLY A 133 -14.01 -9.52 -13.66
CA GLY A 133 -14.48 -8.19 -13.28
C GLY A 133 -13.39 -7.30 -12.69
N ARG A 134 -13.61 -5.99 -12.76
CA ARG A 134 -12.68 -4.92 -12.32
C ARG A 134 -13.39 -3.79 -11.55
N GLU A 135 -14.69 -3.93 -11.34
CA GLU A 135 -15.58 -2.92 -10.77
C GLU A 135 -15.51 -2.89 -9.24
N ARG A 136 -15.03 -3.99 -8.63
CA ARG A 136 -14.91 -4.15 -7.18
C ARG A 136 -13.59 -4.82 -6.83
N VAL A 137 -13.09 -4.48 -5.65
CA VAL A 137 -11.89 -5.08 -5.07
C VAL A 137 -12.13 -6.56 -4.76
N GLN A 138 -11.28 -7.42 -5.30
CA GLN A 138 -11.25 -8.86 -5.06
C GLN A 138 -10.31 -9.14 -3.88
N TYR A 139 -10.70 -8.67 -2.70
CA TYR A 139 -9.76 -8.47 -1.59
C TYR A 139 -9.05 -9.76 -1.13
N ARG A 140 -9.79 -10.84 -0.90
CA ARG A 140 -9.21 -12.13 -0.46
C ARG A 140 -8.19 -12.67 -1.47
N PHE A 141 -8.56 -12.65 -2.75
CA PHE A 141 -7.66 -13.04 -3.84
C PHE A 141 -6.41 -12.17 -3.87
N ALA A 142 -6.57 -10.84 -3.89
CA ALA A 142 -5.44 -9.91 -3.92
C ALA A 142 -4.52 -10.11 -2.69
N PHE A 143 -5.09 -10.43 -1.54
CA PHE A 143 -4.36 -10.76 -0.32
C PHE A 143 -3.49 -12.01 -0.50
N GLU A 144 -4.11 -13.12 -0.89
CA GLU A 144 -3.42 -14.41 -1.05
C GLU A 144 -2.36 -14.34 -2.16
N ALA A 145 -2.69 -13.77 -3.31
CA ALA A 145 -1.78 -13.61 -4.44
C ALA A 145 -0.58 -12.71 -4.09
N THR A 146 -0.80 -11.59 -3.38
CA THR A 146 0.29 -10.71 -2.95
C THR A 146 1.21 -11.40 -1.95
N GLN A 147 0.66 -12.12 -0.97
CA GLN A 147 1.47 -12.84 0.01
C GLN A 147 2.33 -13.92 -0.67
N ALA A 148 1.74 -14.69 -1.58
CA ALA A 148 2.47 -15.69 -2.36
C ALA A 148 3.57 -15.07 -3.23
N ALA A 149 3.27 -13.95 -3.91
CA ALA A 149 4.23 -13.21 -4.72
C ALA A 149 5.41 -12.67 -3.89
N LEU A 150 5.14 -12.11 -2.72
CA LEU A 150 6.19 -11.58 -1.83
C LEU A 150 7.06 -12.69 -1.24
N ASN A 151 6.47 -13.85 -0.91
CA ASN A 151 7.22 -15.02 -0.46
C ASN A 151 8.13 -15.56 -1.56
N ALA A 152 7.61 -15.73 -2.78
CA ALA A 152 8.41 -16.14 -3.94
C ALA A 152 9.52 -15.14 -4.25
N ALA A 153 9.23 -13.83 -4.18
CA ALA A 153 10.20 -12.76 -4.37
C ALA A 153 11.32 -12.80 -3.33
N TYR A 154 10.98 -13.07 -2.07
CA TYR A 154 11.95 -13.21 -0.99
C TYR A 154 12.83 -14.44 -1.16
N GLU A 155 12.28 -15.59 -1.55
CA GLU A 155 13.06 -16.80 -1.80
C GLU A 155 13.99 -16.64 -3.01
N ASN A 156 13.54 -15.97 -4.07
CA ASN A 156 14.40 -15.58 -5.18
C ASN A 156 15.53 -14.64 -4.73
N PHE A 157 15.21 -13.60 -3.95
CA PHE A 157 16.21 -12.71 -3.37
C PHE A 157 17.27 -13.46 -2.54
N ARG A 158 16.86 -14.48 -1.76
CA ARG A 158 17.78 -15.33 -0.98
C ARG A 158 18.73 -16.12 -1.88
N ARG A 159 18.21 -16.77 -2.92
CA ARG A 159 19.03 -17.51 -3.91
C ARG A 159 20.01 -16.60 -4.64
N GLN A 160 19.56 -15.42 -5.07
CA GLN A 160 20.43 -14.44 -5.74
C GLN A 160 21.53 -13.91 -4.80
N ARG A 161 21.23 -13.75 -3.50
CA ARG A 161 22.24 -13.41 -2.48
C ARG A 161 23.30 -14.49 -2.34
N GLU A 162 22.91 -15.76 -2.29
CA GLU A 162 23.84 -16.90 -2.22
C GLU A 162 24.76 -16.96 -3.44
N ARG A 163 24.19 -16.69 -4.63
CA ARG A 163 24.91 -16.55 -5.90
C ARG A 163 25.71 -15.24 -6.02
N LYS A 164 25.59 -14.34 -5.04
CA LYS A 164 26.25 -13.03 -4.96
C LYS A 164 25.98 -12.13 -6.17
N GLU A 165 24.77 -12.21 -6.73
CA GLU A 165 24.36 -11.41 -7.89
C GLU A 165 24.39 -9.90 -7.55
N PRO A 166 24.76 -9.02 -8.50
CA PRO A 166 24.91 -7.58 -8.22
C PRO A 166 23.65 -6.93 -7.64
N GLN A 167 22.48 -7.30 -8.18
CA GLN A 167 21.20 -6.78 -7.73
C GLN A 167 20.89 -7.17 -6.27
N ALA A 168 21.14 -8.43 -5.92
CA ALA A 168 20.96 -8.93 -4.56
C ALA A 168 21.90 -8.24 -3.56
N ARG A 169 23.13 -7.90 -3.96
CA ARG A 169 24.04 -7.09 -3.12
C ARG A 169 23.47 -5.71 -2.85
N TRP A 170 22.96 -5.04 -3.89
CA TRP A 170 22.35 -3.71 -3.75
C TRP A 170 21.11 -3.76 -2.84
N LEU A 171 20.19 -4.72 -3.06
CA LEU A 171 19.02 -4.91 -2.22
C LEU A 171 19.39 -5.24 -0.77
N THR A 172 20.43 -6.05 -0.55
CA THR A 172 20.93 -6.38 0.79
C THR A 172 21.35 -5.12 1.54
N LYS A 173 22.10 -4.23 0.88
CA LYS A 173 22.50 -2.95 1.50
C LYS A 173 21.27 -2.11 1.82
N ARG A 174 20.34 -1.95 0.87
CA ARG A 174 19.12 -1.16 1.09
C ARG A 174 18.25 -1.70 2.22
N LEU A 175 18.13 -3.03 2.34
CA LEU A 175 17.40 -3.67 3.42
C LEU A 175 18.06 -3.41 4.77
N ALA A 176 19.40 -3.44 4.84
CA ALA A 176 20.13 -3.09 6.06
C ALA A 176 19.90 -1.62 6.44
N ASP A 177 20.04 -0.69 5.50
CA ASP A 177 19.80 0.74 5.73
C ASP A 177 18.34 0.98 6.19
N PHE A 178 17.37 0.31 5.56
CA PHE A 178 15.95 0.39 5.94
C PHE A 178 15.70 -0.11 7.37
N ARG A 179 16.34 -1.22 7.78
CA ARG A 179 16.22 -1.75 9.13
C ARG A 179 16.79 -0.80 10.18
N VAL A 180 17.93 -0.18 9.89
CA VAL A 180 18.54 0.83 10.78
C VAL A 180 17.63 2.05 10.91
N ALA A 181 17.14 2.58 9.78
CA ALA A 181 16.28 3.76 9.77
C ALA A 181 14.93 3.57 10.49
N ASN A 182 14.49 2.32 10.67
CA ASN A 182 13.19 1.98 11.26
C ASN A 182 13.32 1.12 12.53
N ALA A 183 14.50 1.07 13.15
CA ALA A 183 14.80 0.17 14.26
C ALA A 183 13.86 0.33 15.46
N ASP A 184 13.35 1.55 15.70
CA ASP A 184 12.48 1.88 16.83
C ASP A 184 11.12 1.15 16.82
N TRP A 185 10.65 0.74 15.64
CA TRP A 185 9.34 0.10 15.47
C TRP A 185 9.39 -1.24 14.73
N LEU A 186 10.25 -1.37 13.71
CA LEU A 186 10.23 -2.50 12.78
C LEU A 186 10.46 -3.85 13.45
N GLY A 187 11.39 -3.93 14.42
CA GLY A 187 11.69 -5.18 15.11
C GLY A 187 10.51 -5.70 15.94
N ARG A 188 9.77 -4.80 16.61
CA ARG A 188 8.59 -5.15 17.39
C ARG A 188 7.42 -5.55 16.50
N ASP A 189 7.24 -4.83 15.39
CA ASP A 189 6.19 -5.11 14.41
C ASP A 189 6.40 -6.45 13.70
N ALA A 190 7.62 -6.74 13.23
CA ALA A 190 7.96 -8.03 12.62
C ALA A 190 7.82 -9.20 13.61
N LEU A 191 8.20 -9.02 14.88
CA LEU A 191 8.01 -10.04 15.91
C LEU A 191 6.51 -10.29 16.17
N TYR A 192 5.71 -9.22 16.24
CA TYR A 192 4.26 -9.35 16.38
C TYR A 192 3.67 -10.14 15.22
N ALA A 193 4.03 -9.79 13.98
CA ALA A 193 3.52 -10.47 12.78
C ALA A 193 3.84 -11.98 12.80
N ALA A 194 5.08 -12.36 13.12
CA ALA A 194 5.50 -13.76 13.19
C ALA A 194 4.74 -14.55 14.29
N LEU A 195 4.54 -13.95 15.46
CA LEU A 195 3.76 -14.59 16.53
C LEU A 195 2.27 -14.65 16.19
N ALA A 196 1.70 -13.59 15.60
CA ALA A 196 0.31 -13.57 15.18
C ALA A 196 0.03 -14.68 14.15
N GLU A 197 0.94 -14.90 13.20
CA GLU A 197 0.84 -16.00 12.22
C GLU A 197 0.84 -17.38 12.91
N GLN A 198 1.77 -17.64 13.83
CA GLN A 198 1.80 -18.88 14.62
C GLN A 198 0.52 -19.10 15.44
N ARG A 199 -0.15 -18.00 15.83
CA ARG A 199 -1.39 -17.99 16.61
C ARG A 199 -2.64 -17.78 15.75
N ARG A 200 -2.57 -18.05 14.44
CA ARG A 200 -3.69 -18.01 13.49
C ARG A 200 -4.41 -16.65 13.44
N GLY A 201 -3.65 -15.56 13.50
CA GLY A 201 -4.16 -14.19 13.36
C GLY A 201 -4.86 -13.62 14.60
N GLN A 202 -4.80 -14.30 15.74
CA GLN A 202 -5.38 -13.79 16.98
C GLN A 202 -4.63 -12.55 17.49
N SER A 203 -5.38 -11.58 18.04
CA SER A 203 -4.79 -10.45 18.74
C SER A 203 -4.03 -10.90 19.99
N TRP A 204 -2.95 -10.19 20.34
CA TRP A 204 -2.06 -10.60 21.44
C TRP A 204 -2.78 -10.80 22.77
N GLN A 205 -3.84 -10.06 23.07
CA GLN A 205 -4.62 -10.20 24.31
C GLN A 205 -5.26 -11.59 24.45
N ASN A 206 -5.46 -12.30 23.32
CA ASN A 206 -6.16 -13.58 23.26
C ASN A 206 -5.20 -14.76 23.13
N TRP A 207 -3.88 -14.55 23.11
CA TRP A 207 -2.94 -15.65 23.00
C TRP A 207 -2.94 -16.49 24.28
N LEU A 208 -3.26 -17.78 24.17
CA LEU A 208 -3.28 -18.72 25.29
C LEU A 208 -2.13 -19.73 25.18
N ASP A 209 -1.69 -20.27 26.32
CA ASP A 209 -0.83 -21.45 26.39
C ASP A 209 -1.65 -22.75 26.25
N ASP A 210 -0.97 -23.90 26.23
CA ASP A 210 -1.60 -25.22 26.08
C ASP A 210 -2.58 -25.55 27.22
N ALA A 211 -2.47 -24.87 28.36
CA ALA A 211 -3.37 -25.01 29.51
C ALA A 211 -4.51 -23.98 29.52
N GLY A 212 -4.66 -23.17 28.46
CA GLY A 212 -5.71 -22.15 28.33
C GLY A 212 -5.47 -20.87 29.16
N ARG A 213 -4.24 -20.66 29.66
CA ARG A 213 -3.87 -19.45 30.43
C ARG A 213 -3.25 -18.40 29.50
N PRO A 214 -3.21 -17.11 29.88
CA PRO A 214 -2.55 -16.08 29.08
C PRO A 214 -1.10 -16.46 28.72
N HIS A 215 -0.79 -16.46 27.42
CA HIS A 215 0.53 -16.83 26.91
C HIS A 215 1.62 -15.87 27.43
N GLY A 216 2.83 -16.38 27.65
CA GLY A 216 3.94 -15.57 28.17
C GLY A 216 4.27 -14.35 27.28
N ASP A 217 4.06 -14.46 25.97
CA ASP A 217 4.38 -13.41 24.99
C ASP A 217 3.44 -12.20 25.07
N GLN A 218 2.27 -12.33 25.71
CA GLN A 218 1.39 -11.17 25.94
C GLN A 218 2.12 -10.02 26.66
N ARG A 219 3.12 -10.35 27.49
CA ARG A 219 3.93 -9.36 28.24
C ARG A 219 4.73 -8.41 27.34
N LEU A 220 5.01 -8.80 26.10
CA LEU A 220 5.79 -7.99 25.16
C LEU A 220 4.98 -6.76 24.67
N TRP A 221 3.65 -6.82 24.73
CA TRP A 221 2.73 -5.74 24.32
C TRP A 221 1.90 -5.16 25.48
N ASP A 222 1.83 -5.83 26.63
CA ASP A 222 1.20 -5.27 27.85
C ASP A 222 2.12 -4.27 28.56
N ARG A 223 1.92 -2.97 28.27
CA ARG A 223 2.67 -1.86 28.91
C ARG A 223 2.53 -1.81 30.43
N ARG A 224 1.50 -2.46 31.02
CA ARG A 224 1.30 -2.47 32.48
C ARG A 224 2.25 -3.39 33.21
N ARG A 225 2.82 -4.41 32.53
CA ARG A 225 3.72 -5.41 33.13
C ARG A 225 5.21 -5.08 33.02
N VAL A 226 5.58 -4.07 32.24
CA VAL A 226 6.99 -3.66 32.04
C VAL A 226 7.56 -2.88 33.26
N LYS A 227 6.71 -2.42 34.19
CA LYS A 227 7.13 -1.62 35.36
C LYS A 227 7.49 -2.42 36.63
N SER A 228 7.51 -3.75 36.62
CA SER A 228 7.78 -4.55 37.83
C SER A 228 9.15 -5.24 37.82
N GLY A 229 10.23 -4.46 37.71
CA GLY A 229 11.58 -4.92 38.00
C GLY A 229 12.27 -3.90 38.91
N PRO A 230 12.71 -4.25 40.13
CA PRO A 230 13.35 -3.29 41.01
C PRO A 230 14.75 -2.98 40.48
N CYS A 231 15.00 -1.73 40.09
CA CYS A 231 16.35 -1.17 40.11
C CYS A 231 16.82 -1.14 41.57
N ARG A 232 17.47 -2.20 42.04
CA ARG A 232 18.32 -2.13 43.22
C ARG A 232 19.64 -1.54 42.79
N VAL A 233 19.77 -0.22 42.92
CA VAL A 233 21.08 0.42 42.99
C VAL A 233 21.60 0.12 44.40
N GLY A 234 22.40 -0.93 44.52
CA GLY A 234 23.14 -1.22 45.75
C GLY A 234 24.30 -0.24 45.86
N GLY A 235 24.10 0.86 46.58
CA GLY A 235 25.15 1.70 47.11
C GLY A 235 25.30 1.43 48.60
N THR A 236 26.36 0.73 48.99
CA THR A 236 26.84 0.71 50.38
C THR A 236 27.98 1.72 50.48
N ASN A 237 27.78 2.74 51.31
CA ASN A 237 28.88 3.39 52.04
C ASN A 237 29.23 2.54 53.25
#